data_AF-A0A7W1ZVW6-F1
#
_entry.id   AF-A0A7W1ZVW6-F1
#
_cell.length_a   1.000
_cell.length_b   1.000
_cell.length_c   1.000
_cell.angle_alpha   90.00
_cell.angle_beta   90.00
_cell.angle_gamma   90.00
#
_symmetry.space_group_name_H-M   'P 1'
#
loop_
_entity.id
_entity.type
_entity.pdbx_description
1 polymer ?
#
loop_
_entity_poly.entity_id
_entity_poly.type
_entity_poly.pdbx_seq_one_letter_code
_entity_poly.pdbx_strand_id
1 'polypeptide(L)'
;DILSDKKTFLVIRALENCSEAQVAEFKKLMKENDEDKVEKVIRLFKDCGVDSWANGLKEKYVSLAEHHLEEVAVQSSRKEPLKKLMGFLVQRDH
;
A
#
# COMPACT_ATOMS: atom_id res chain seq x y z
N ASP A 1 -13.03 -1.88 -2.16
CA ASP A 1 -12.67 -0.52 -1.71
C ASP A 1 -12.96 0.55 -2.75
N ILE A 2 -12.42 0.45 -3.97
CA ILE A 2 -12.68 1.41 -5.06
C ILE A 2 -14.18 1.52 -5.37
N LEU A 3 -14.88 0.38 -5.56
CA LEU A 3 -16.34 0.37 -5.83
C LEU A 3 -17.19 0.96 -4.69
N SER A 4 -16.66 1.02 -3.46
CA SER A 4 -17.36 1.54 -2.28
C SER A 4 -16.86 2.92 -1.89
N ASP A 5 -16.09 3.57 -2.75
CA ASP A 5 -15.55 4.92 -2.59
C ASP A 5 -14.81 5.16 -1.26
N LYS A 6 -14.14 4.13 -0.75
CA LYS A 6 -13.44 4.23 0.53
C LYS A 6 -12.24 5.16 0.41
N LYS A 7 -12.07 6.03 1.41
CA LYS A 7 -10.87 6.85 1.60
C LYS A 7 -9.72 5.98 2.13
N THR A 8 -9.09 5.21 1.26
CA THR A 8 -7.98 4.32 1.62
C THR A 8 -6.64 5.03 1.59
N PHE A 9 -5.62 4.35 2.12
CA PHE A 9 -4.23 4.80 2.08
C PHE A 9 -3.75 5.14 0.65
N LEU A 10 -4.05 4.28 -0.33
CA LEU A 10 -3.68 4.49 -1.73
C LEU A 10 -4.41 5.70 -2.34
N VAL A 11 -5.68 5.89 -2.00
CA VAL A 11 -6.49 7.04 -2.46
C VAL A 11 -5.88 8.35 -1.96
N ILE A 12 -5.56 8.43 -0.66
CA ILE A 12 -4.97 9.64 -0.08
C ILE A 12 -3.66 9.97 -0.79
N ARG A 13 -2.80 8.96 -1.00
CA ARG A 13 -1.52 9.18 -1.68
C ARG A 13 -1.67 9.61 -3.13
N ALA A 14 -2.60 9.01 -3.87
CA ALA A 14 -2.88 9.40 -5.24
C ALA A 14 -3.30 10.88 -5.31
N LEU A 15 -4.18 11.32 -4.42
CA LEU A 15 -4.64 12.71 -4.38
C LEU A 15 -3.53 13.72 -4.05
N GLU A 16 -2.46 13.30 -3.37
CA GLU A 16 -1.30 14.15 -3.05
C GLU A 16 -0.25 14.19 -4.17
N ASN A 17 -0.12 13.12 -4.96
CA ASN A 17 1.01 12.92 -5.88
C ASN A 17 0.64 13.02 -7.37
N CYS A 18 -0.65 12.92 -7.70
CA CYS A 18 -1.14 13.08 -9.06
C CYS A 18 -1.17 14.56 -9.49
N SER A 19 -1.15 14.81 -10.80
CA SER A 19 -1.42 16.15 -11.37
C SER A 19 -2.87 16.59 -11.10
N GLU A 20 -3.14 17.89 -11.19
CA GLU A 20 -4.50 18.44 -11.00
C GLU A 20 -5.53 17.80 -11.93
N ALA A 21 -5.16 17.53 -13.19
CA ALA A 21 -6.02 16.86 -14.17
C ALA A 21 -6.36 15.43 -13.74
N GLN A 22 -5.36 14.65 -13.31
CA GLN A 22 -5.55 13.30 -12.80
C GLN A 22 -6.37 13.28 -11.51
N VAL A 23 -6.20 14.27 -10.61
CA VAL A 23 -7.02 14.41 -9.40
C VAL A 23 -8.47 14.71 -9.74
N ALA A 24 -8.73 15.56 -10.75
CA ALA A 24 -10.08 15.84 -11.22
C ALA A 24 -10.74 14.59 -11.81
N GLU A 25 -10.02 13.83 -12.65
CA GLU A 25 -10.47 12.55 -13.19
C GLU A 25 -10.74 11.54 -12.06
N PHE A 26 -9.83 11.40 -11.10
CA PHE A 26 -9.99 10.52 -9.95
C PHE A 26 -11.27 10.86 -9.16
N LYS A 27 -11.49 12.15 -8.84
CA LYS A 27 -12.68 12.61 -8.12
C LYS A 27 -13.97 12.37 -8.90
N LYS A 28 -13.92 12.42 -10.23
CA LYS A 28 -15.06 12.09 -11.10
C LYS A 28 -15.36 10.59 -11.01
N LEU A 29 -14.34 9.74 -11.18
CA LEU A 29 -14.47 8.28 -11.11
C LEU A 29 -14.99 7.81 -9.74
N MET A 30 -14.64 8.49 -8.65
CA MET A 30 -15.12 8.17 -7.29
C MET A 30 -16.56 8.64 -7.00
N LYS A 31 -17.21 9.35 -7.93
CA LYS A 31 -18.63 9.76 -7.82
C LYS A 31 -19.53 8.98 -8.77
N GLU A 32 -18.97 8.59 -9.91
CA GLU A 32 -19.65 7.82 -10.94
C GLU A 32 -19.51 6.32 -10.63
N ASN A 33 -20.43 5.52 -11.20
CA ASN A 33 -20.44 4.07 -11.02
C ASN A 33 -20.31 3.37 -12.38
N ASP A 34 -19.29 3.80 -13.13
CA ASP A 34 -18.93 3.23 -14.43
C ASP A 34 -18.47 1.77 -14.26
N GLU A 35 -18.79 0.92 -15.24
CA GLU A 35 -18.39 -0.49 -15.24
C GLU A 35 -16.86 -0.68 -15.21
N ASP A 36 -16.11 0.28 -15.77
CA ASP A 36 -14.64 0.26 -15.85
C ASP A 36 -13.93 1.11 -14.78
N LYS A 37 -14.68 1.65 -13.80
CA LYS A 37 -14.16 2.48 -12.70
C LYS A 37 -12.93 1.88 -12.02
N VAL A 38 -13.00 0.59 -11.70
CA VAL A 38 -11.92 -0.12 -10.98
C VAL A 38 -10.64 -0.10 -11.81
N GLU A 39 -10.73 -0.41 -13.09
CA GLU A 39 -9.57 -0.46 -13.98
C GLU A 39 -8.93 0.93 -14.14
N LYS A 40 -9.75 1.96 -14.36
CA LYS A 40 -9.29 3.35 -14.49
C LYS A 40 -8.59 3.84 -13.22
N VAL A 41 -9.16 3.57 -12.04
CA VAL A 41 -8.54 3.95 -10.76
C VAL A 41 -7.22 3.22 -10.52
N ILE A 42 -7.13 1.93 -10.89
CA ILE A 42 -5.86 1.17 -10.80
C ILE A 42 -4.80 1.76 -11.74
N ARG A 43 -5.17 2.18 -12.96
CA ARG A 43 -4.24 2.86 -13.88
C ARG A 43 -3.75 4.18 -13.30
N LEU A 44 -4.65 5.01 -12.75
CA LEU A 44 -4.26 6.26 -12.07
C LEU A 44 -3.29 6.03 -10.91
N PHE A 45 -3.45 4.95 -10.13
CA PHE A 45 -2.47 4.62 -9.09
C PHE A 45 -1.08 4.34 -9.66
N LYS A 46 -0.99 3.62 -10.78
CA LYS A 46 0.29 3.34 -11.46
C LYS A 46 0.90 4.60 -12.06
N ASP A 47 0.09 5.40 -12.76
CA ASP A 47 0.54 6.63 -13.42
C ASP A 47 1.07 7.65 -12.41
N CYS A 48 0.51 7.68 -11.20
CA CYS A 48 0.98 8.52 -10.10
C CYS A 48 2.04 7.86 -9.21
N GLY A 49 2.55 6.68 -9.59
CA GLY A 49 3.61 5.95 -8.88
C GLY A 49 3.25 5.48 -7.47
N VAL A 50 1.95 5.38 -7.16
CA VAL A 50 1.45 5.03 -5.82
C VAL A 50 1.74 3.57 -5.49
N ASP A 51 1.71 2.69 -6.49
CA ASP A 51 2.06 1.28 -6.36
C ASP A 51 3.52 1.07 -5.96
N SER A 52 4.45 1.71 -6.67
CA SER A 52 5.88 1.68 -6.35
C SER A 52 6.15 2.27 -4.97
N TRP A 53 5.48 3.37 -4.63
CA TRP A 53 5.61 4.00 -3.32
C TRP A 53 5.12 3.08 -2.19
N ALA A 54 3.98 2.41 -2.38
CA ALA A 54 3.44 1.48 -1.38
C ALA A 54 4.37 0.28 -1.17
N ASN A 55 4.96 -0.25 -2.25
CA ASN A 55 5.97 -1.30 -2.17
C ASN A 55 7.23 -0.83 -1.43
N GLY A 56 7.73 0.37 -1.72
CA GLY A 56 8.86 0.94 -0.99
C GLY A 56 8.58 1.13 0.51
N LEU A 57 7.36 1.52 0.88
CA LEU A 57 6.97 1.59 2.30
C LEU A 57 6.89 0.22 2.95
N LYS A 58 6.37 -0.80 2.24
CA LYS A 58 6.36 -2.18 2.71
C LYS A 58 7.80 -2.63 3.04
N GLU A 59 8.73 -2.47 2.11
CA GLU A 59 10.15 -2.81 2.32
C GLU A 59 10.77 -2.05 3.50
N LYS A 60 10.54 -0.73 3.56
CA LYS A 60 11.03 0.12 4.65
C LYS A 60 10.58 -0.38 6.03
N TYR A 61 9.28 -0.65 6.20
CA TYR A 61 8.75 -1.07 7.49
C TYR A 61 9.11 -2.51 7.86
N VAL A 62 9.29 -3.40 6.87
CA VAL A 62 9.83 -4.74 7.11
C VAL A 62 11.27 -4.66 7.60
N SER A 63 12.12 -3.91 6.93
CA SER A 63 13.51 -3.73 7.33
C SER A 63 13.64 -3.10 8.73
N LEU A 64 12.78 -2.11 9.03
CA LEU A 64 12.75 -1.49 10.36
C LEU A 64 12.30 -2.49 11.45
N ALA A 65 11.32 -3.33 11.16
CA ALA A 65 10.86 -4.37 12.08
C ALA A 65 11.93 -5.43 12.33
N GLU A 66 12.66 -5.85 11.30
CA GLU A 66 13.81 -6.76 11.42
C GLU A 66 14.91 -6.17 12.29
N HIS A 67 15.28 -4.92 12.02
CA HIS A 67 16.29 -4.20 12.78
C HIS A 67 15.94 -4.16 14.27
N HIS A 68 14.74 -3.68 14.62
CA HIS A 68 14.33 -3.58 16.02
C HIS A 68 14.14 -4.95 16.69
N LEU A 69 13.70 -5.98 15.96
CA LEU A 69 13.64 -7.34 16.50
C LEU A 69 15.03 -7.84 16.87
N GLU A 70 16.06 -7.49 16.09
CA GLU A 70 17.43 -7.88 16.41
C GLU A 70 18.04 -7.13 17.60
N GLU A 71 17.69 -5.86 17.79
CA GLU A 71 18.11 -5.08 18.96
C GLU A 71 17.56 -5.62 20.30
N VAL A 72 16.50 -6.44 20.27
CA VAL A 72 15.98 -7.07 21.49
C VAL A 72 17.03 -8.04 22.07
N ALA A 73 17.49 -7.75 23.29
CA ALA A 73 18.50 -8.50 24.02
C ALA A 73 17.99 -9.86 24.57
N VAL A 74 17.57 -10.74 23.67
CA VAL A 74 17.16 -12.12 23.94
C VAL A 74 17.83 -13.07 22.97
N GLN A 75 17.90 -14.35 23.35
CA GLN A 75 18.39 -15.41 22.45
C GLN A 75 17.63 -15.39 21.12
N SER A 76 18.33 -15.55 20.00
CA SER A 76 17.74 -15.52 18.65
C SER A 76 16.60 -16.53 18.49
N SER A 77 16.68 -17.69 19.16
CA SER A 77 15.60 -18.69 19.19
C SER A 77 14.26 -18.14 19.67
N ARG A 78 14.26 -17.14 20.56
CA ARG A 78 13.03 -16.48 21.05
C ARG A 78 12.45 -15.49 20.05
N LYS A 79 13.23 -15.06 19.05
CA LYS A 79 12.81 -14.15 17.97
C LYS A 79 12.15 -14.91 16.81
N GLU A 80 12.41 -16.20 16.66
CA GLU A 80 11.91 -17.04 15.56
C GLU A 80 10.38 -17.00 15.33
N PRO A 81 9.52 -17.03 16.37
CA PRO A 81 8.07 -16.92 16.15
C PRO A 81 7.68 -15.60 15.47
N LEU A 82 8.33 -14.50 15.84
CA LEU A 82 8.07 -13.18 15.25
C LEU A 82 8.62 -13.07 13.83
N LYS A 83 9.78 -13.68 13.54
CA LYS A 83 10.32 -13.78 12.17
C LYS A 83 9.37 -14.54 11.24
N LYS A 84 8.81 -15.66 11.70
CA LYS A 84 7.81 -16.44 10.95
C LYS A 84 6.54 -15.64 10.69
N LEU A 85 6.04 -14.94 11.70
CA LEU A 85 4.86 -14.08 11.55
C LEU A 85 5.13 -12.96 10.53
N MET A 86 6.28 -12.31 10.61
CA MET A 86 6.69 -11.28 9.66
C MET A 86 6.77 -11.82 8.23
N GLY A 87 7.41 -12.98 8.03
CA GLY A 87 7.44 -13.65 6.72
C GLY A 87 6.03 -13.92 6.16
N PHE A 88 5.13 -14.43 7.00
CA PHE A 88 3.72 -14.66 6.64
C PHE A 88 2.99 -13.36 6.25
N LEU A 89 3.22 -12.25 6.95
CA LEU A 89 2.58 -10.97 6.66
C LEU A 89 3.10 -10.33 5.36
N VAL A 90 4.39 -10.52 5.05
CA VAL A 90 5.06 -9.91 3.88
C VAL A 90 4.80 -10.68 2.60
N GLN A 91 4.75 -12.01 2.65
CA GLN A 91 4.52 -12.89 1.49
C GLN A 91 3.03 -13.14 1.21
N ARG A 92 2.14 -12.22 1.58
CA ARG A 92 0.73 -12.31 1.24
C ARG A 92 0.53 -12.12 -0.28
N ASP A 93 0.74 -13.19 -1.02
CA ASP A 93 0.20 -13.39 -2.36
C ASP A 93 -1.13 -14.16 -2.20
N HIS A 94 -2.25 -13.48 -2.41
CA HIS A 94 -3.58 -14.05 -2.54
C HIS A 94 -4.20 -13.53 -3.83
#